data_AF-A0A812WIC2-F1
#
_entry.id   AF-A0A812WIC2-F1
#
_cell.length_a   1.000
_cell.length_b   1.000
_cell.length_c   1.000
_cell.angle_alpha   90.00
_cell.angle_beta   90.00
_cell.angle_gamma   90.00
#
_symmetry.space_group_name_H-M   'P 1'
#
loop_
_entity.id
_entity.type
_entity.pdbx_description
1 polymer ?
#
loop_
_entity_poly.entity_id
_entity_poly.type
_entity_poly.pdbx_seq_one_letter_code
_entity_poly.pdbx_strand_id
1 'polypeptide(L)'
;MDGSKTDVKVTVDLECKEYEGVTMGFPKLQPTDVHFGSTGNAIFNWRIVYPRIVMPTKSCTMDLKLYQANSISADEFIGAVSVDLRRYVERVARDMDMIYIEKADLQFTAGAGGDEEGGEGGDGGEEETVGSVQFEMWFMTQSEANQKRNGKGREDPNDFPQLVTPAEGRGWGDVLGGFSLSLPDLGLMKKVIPLILFTLLCLVLLRFIGLL
;
A
#
# COMPACT_ATOMS: atom_id res chain seq x y z
N MET A 1 20.16 8.31 5.82
CA MET A 1 19.44 7.04 6.03
C MET A 1 20.03 6.39 7.27
N ASP A 2 19.27 6.35 8.35
CA ASP A 2 19.68 5.96 9.72
C ASP A 2 19.75 4.44 9.95
N GLY A 3 19.55 3.63 8.90
CA GLY A 3 19.52 2.17 9.00
C GLY A 3 18.29 1.63 9.72
N SER A 4 17.30 2.46 10.04
CA SER A 4 16.00 2.01 10.49
C SER A 4 15.23 1.43 9.30
N LYS A 5 14.53 0.32 9.55
CA LYS A 5 13.64 -0.30 8.58
C LYS A 5 12.27 0.37 8.69
N THR A 6 11.67 0.66 7.55
CA THR A 6 10.42 1.41 7.41
C THR A 6 9.40 0.50 6.71
N ASP A 7 8.19 0.41 7.22
CA ASP A 7 7.13 -0.39 6.61
C ASP A 7 6.33 0.55 5.71
N VAL A 8 6.34 0.35 4.41
CA VAL A 8 5.84 1.37 3.47
C VAL A 8 4.54 0.93 2.84
N LYS A 9 3.59 1.86 2.73
CA LYS A 9 2.34 1.69 1.98
C LYS A 9 2.07 2.95 1.15
N VAL A 10 1.56 2.76 -0.06
CA VAL A 10 1.08 3.85 -0.91
C VAL A 10 -0.44 3.75 -1.03
N THR A 11 -1.13 4.88 -0.94
CA THR A 11 -2.55 4.95 -1.28
C THR A 11 -2.76 5.89 -2.44
N VAL A 12 -3.66 5.51 -3.35
CA VAL A 12 -4.04 6.33 -4.49
C VAL A 12 -5.50 6.75 -4.31
N ASP A 13 -5.77 8.05 -4.34
CA ASP A 13 -7.13 8.59 -4.33
C ASP A 13 -7.45 9.24 -5.68
N LEU A 14 -8.66 9.00 -6.18
CA LEU A 14 -9.15 9.57 -7.43
C LEU A 14 -10.21 10.64 -7.14
N GLU A 15 -9.79 11.88 -7.32
CA GLU A 15 -10.65 13.05 -7.27
C GLU A 15 -11.23 13.35 -8.66
N CYS A 16 -12.24 12.55 -9.02
CA CYS A 16 -13.03 12.75 -10.23
C CYS A 16 -14.51 12.73 -9.89
N LYS A 17 -15.25 13.80 -10.26
CA LYS A 17 -16.68 13.91 -9.96
C LYS A 17 -17.50 12.94 -10.81
N GLU A 18 -17.13 12.81 -12.08
CA GLU A 18 -17.80 11.95 -13.05
C GLU A 18 -17.33 10.47 -13.00
N TYR A 19 -16.71 10.05 -11.90
CA TYR A 19 -16.30 8.67 -11.69
C TYR A 19 -17.43 7.83 -11.07
N GLU A 20 -17.86 6.79 -11.79
CA GLU A 20 -18.98 5.92 -11.38
C GLU A 20 -18.54 4.49 -10.98
N GLY A 21 -17.23 4.20 -11.03
CA GLY A 21 -16.68 2.88 -10.72
C GLY A 21 -16.92 2.39 -9.29
N VAL A 22 -17.29 3.28 -8.36
CA VAL A 22 -17.66 2.91 -6.98
C VAL A 22 -18.80 1.88 -6.96
N THR A 23 -19.78 2.03 -7.85
CA THR A 23 -20.93 1.09 -7.96
C THR A 23 -20.53 -0.30 -8.44
N MET A 24 -19.33 -0.45 -9.00
CA MET A 24 -18.72 -1.73 -9.40
C MET A 24 -17.80 -2.32 -8.33
N GLY A 25 -17.76 -1.71 -7.14
CA GLY A 25 -16.84 -2.10 -6.07
C GLY A 25 -15.42 -1.55 -6.24
N PHE A 26 -15.17 -0.58 -7.13
CA PHE A 26 -13.87 0.10 -7.25
C PHE A 26 -13.91 1.43 -6.47
N PRO A 27 -13.48 1.47 -5.20
CA PRO A 27 -13.48 2.72 -4.43
C PRO A 27 -12.53 3.76 -5.04
N LYS A 28 -12.73 5.03 -4.67
CA LYS A 28 -11.84 6.13 -5.09
C LYS A 28 -10.46 6.02 -4.44
N LEU A 29 -10.45 5.82 -3.12
CA LEU A 29 -9.24 5.50 -2.38
C LEU A 29 -8.91 4.00 -2.50
N GLN A 30 -7.77 3.68 -3.11
CA GLN A 30 -7.27 2.32 -3.27
C GLN A 30 -5.84 2.23 -2.71
N PRO A 31 -5.60 1.41 -1.66
CA PRO A 31 -4.26 1.19 -1.12
C PRO A 31 -3.49 0.11 -1.87
N THR A 32 -2.17 0.18 -1.82
CA THR A 32 -1.28 -0.97 -2.08
C THR A 32 -1.28 -1.92 -0.88
N ASP A 33 -0.62 -3.07 -1.04
CA ASP A 33 -0.18 -3.83 0.13
C ASP A 33 0.95 -3.11 0.87
N VAL A 34 1.28 -3.63 2.06
CA VAL A 34 2.39 -3.13 2.87
C VAL A 34 3.67 -3.82 2.43
N HIS A 35 4.71 -3.03 2.20
CA HIS A 35 6.07 -3.51 2.04
C HIS A 35 6.78 -3.43 3.40
N PHE A 36 6.95 -4.58 4.06
CA PHE A 36 7.61 -4.65 5.36
C PHE A 36 9.12 -4.45 5.23
N GLY A 37 9.73 -3.79 6.20
CA GLY A 37 11.17 -3.77 6.37
C GLY A 37 11.97 -3.04 5.28
N SER A 38 11.38 -2.06 4.60
CA SER A 38 12.06 -1.27 3.57
C SER A 38 13.27 -0.55 4.14
N THR A 39 14.36 -0.53 3.37
CA THR A 39 15.60 0.20 3.68
C THR A 39 15.78 1.44 2.79
N GLY A 40 14.70 1.90 2.17
CA GLY A 40 14.67 3.04 1.25
C GLY A 40 14.18 2.70 -0.16
N ASN A 41 13.94 1.42 -0.47
CA ASN A 41 13.34 0.98 -1.73
C ASN A 41 12.16 0.06 -1.41
N ALA A 42 11.03 0.25 -2.11
CA ALA A 42 9.85 -0.60 -1.97
C ALA A 42 9.28 -0.96 -3.35
N ILE A 43 9.07 -2.25 -3.60
CA ILE A 43 8.44 -2.75 -4.83
C ILE A 43 7.06 -3.31 -4.49
N PHE A 44 6.03 -2.72 -5.08
CA PHE A 44 4.64 -3.10 -4.85
C PHE A 44 4.12 -4.08 -5.90
N ASN A 45 4.43 -3.85 -7.19
CA ASN A 45 3.81 -4.55 -8.33
C ASN A 45 2.29 -4.72 -8.12
N TRP A 46 1.61 -3.58 -7.94
CA TRP A 46 0.23 -3.52 -7.52
C TRP A 46 -0.62 -2.77 -8.54
N ARG A 47 -1.79 -3.31 -8.89
CA ARG A 47 -2.72 -2.67 -9.83
C ARG A 47 -3.75 -1.81 -9.11
N ILE A 48 -3.86 -0.56 -9.51
CA ILE A 48 -4.97 0.33 -9.14
C ILE A 48 -5.86 0.50 -10.38
N VAL A 49 -7.18 0.40 -10.22
CA VAL A 49 -8.11 0.40 -11.37
C VAL A 49 -9.29 1.34 -11.12
N TYR A 50 -9.54 2.25 -12.07
CA TYR A 50 -10.65 3.20 -12.02
C TYR A 50 -11.55 3.07 -13.27
N PRO A 51 -12.55 2.16 -13.28
CA PRO A 51 -13.45 1.99 -14.42
C PRO A 51 -14.56 3.05 -14.44
N ARG A 52 -15.21 3.22 -15.60
CA ARG A 52 -16.35 4.13 -15.77
C ARG A 52 -16.08 5.59 -15.33
N ILE A 53 -15.06 6.21 -15.88
CA ILE A 53 -14.93 7.66 -15.88
C ILE A 53 -15.81 8.20 -17.02
N VAL A 54 -16.86 8.95 -16.67
CA VAL A 54 -17.84 9.48 -17.64
C VAL A 54 -17.37 10.83 -18.17
N MET A 55 -17.52 11.02 -19.48
CA MET A 55 -17.12 12.26 -20.15
C MET A 55 -18.35 13.11 -20.48
N PRO A 56 -18.22 14.46 -20.46
CA PRO A 56 -17.02 15.23 -20.15
C PRO A 56 -16.74 15.32 -18.64
N THR A 57 -15.46 15.28 -18.25
CA THR A 57 -15.01 15.51 -16.86
C THR A 57 -14.62 16.96 -16.62
N LYS A 58 -15.04 17.59 -15.52
CA LYS A 58 -14.61 18.96 -15.19
C LYS A 58 -13.19 18.99 -14.61
N SER A 59 -12.90 18.03 -13.74
CA SER A 59 -11.60 17.79 -13.11
C SER A 59 -11.46 16.29 -12.87
N CYS A 60 -10.22 15.80 -12.98
CA CYS A 60 -9.88 14.42 -12.72
C CYS A 60 -8.43 14.41 -12.23
N THR A 61 -8.26 14.45 -10.91
CA THR A 61 -6.95 14.45 -10.26
C THR A 61 -6.73 13.13 -9.54
N MET A 62 -5.49 12.69 -9.49
CA MET A 62 -5.06 11.49 -8.80
C MET A 62 -4.00 11.85 -7.77
N ASP A 63 -4.26 11.53 -6.51
CA ASP A 63 -3.39 11.84 -5.40
C ASP A 63 -2.74 10.56 -4.90
N LEU A 64 -1.42 10.50 -4.94
CA LEU A 64 -0.64 9.43 -4.33
C LEU A 64 -0.15 9.92 -2.98
N LYS A 65 -0.45 9.17 -1.93
CA LYS A 65 0.00 9.44 -0.56
C LYS A 65 0.87 8.29 -0.06
N LEU A 66 2.03 8.63 0.49
CA LEU A 66 3.02 7.71 1.03
C LEU A 66 2.89 7.66 2.55
N TYR A 67 2.85 6.45 3.10
CA TYR A 67 2.70 6.21 4.53
C TYR A 67 3.75 5.24 5.07
N GLN A 68 4.16 5.50 6.31
CA GLN A 68 4.74 4.51 7.21
C GLN A 68 3.60 3.69 7.82
N ALA A 69 3.50 2.43 7.42
CA ALA A 69 2.49 1.51 7.88
C ALA A 69 2.81 1.06 9.32
N ASN A 70 1.82 1.15 10.19
CA ASN A 70 1.95 0.70 11.58
C ASN A 70 1.02 -0.48 11.84
N SER A 71 1.54 -1.52 12.50
CA SER A 71 0.72 -2.71 12.82
C SER A 71 -0.23 -2.50 14.01
N ILE A 72 0.04 -1.49 14.86
CA ILE A 72 -0.66 -1.29 16.14
C ILE A 72 -1.37 0.07 16.18
N SER A 73 -0.76 1.12 15.63
CA SER A 73 -1.31 2.48 15.58
C SER A 73 -1.81 2.83 14.18
N ALA A 74 -2.37 4.03 14.02
CA ALA A 74 -2.63 4.59 12.70
C ALA A 74 -1.31 4.71 11.90
N ASP A 75 -1.44 4.63 10.58
CA ASP A 75 -0.32 4.85 9.67
C ASP A 75 0.13 6.32 9.73
N GLU A 76 1.43 6.54 9.67
CA GLU A 76 2.03 7.86 9.71
C GLU A 76 2.25 8.38 8.28
N PHE A 77 1.77 9.59 8.00
CA PHE A 77 1.91 10.22 6.68
C PHE A 77 3.35 10.69 6.46
N ILE A 78 3.92 10.37 5.30
CA ILE A 78 5.27 10.78 4.91
C ILE A 78 5.23 11.91 3.88
N GLY A 79 4.42 11.76 2.83
CA GLY A 79 4.35 12.75 1.74
C GLY A 79 3.28 12.43 0.72
N ALA A 80 3.01 13.39 -0.17
CA ALA A 80 2.00 13.25 -1.22
C ALA A 80 2.48 13.82 -2.55
N VAL A 81 1.84 13.39 -3.64
CA VAL A 81 1.98 13.98 -4.96
C VAL A 81 0.66 13.87 -5.73
N SER A 82 0.27 14.95 -6.38
CA SER A 82 -0.98 15.06 -7.15
C SER A 82 -0.71 15.14 -8.65
N VAL A 83 -1.51 14.41 -9.43
CA VAL A 83 -1.40 14.34 -10.90
C VAL A 83 -2.72 14.70 -11.55
N ASP A 84 -2.72 15.63 -12.48
CA ASP A 84 -3.90 15.92 -13.31
C ASP A 84 -4.03 14.89 -14.44
N LEU A 85 -5.09 14.09 -14.38
CA LEU A 85 -5.43 13.06 -15.35
C LEU A 85 -6.36 13.57 -16.46
N ARG A 86 -6.96 14.75 -16.31
CA ARG A 86 -8.02 15.26 -17.18
C ARG A 86 -7.64 15.25 -18.66
N ARG A 87 -6.43 15.70 -18.99
CA ARG A 87 -5.94 15.77 -20.38
C ARG A 87 -5.86 14.39 -21.05
N TYR A 88 -5.51 13.36 -20.27
CA TYR A 88 -5.38 12.01 -20.78
C TYR A 88 -6.75 11.36 -20.99
N VAL A 89 -7.67 11.48 -20.03
CA VAL A 89 -9.04 10.94 -20.16
C VAL A 89 -9.82 11.64 -21.27
N GLU A 90 -9.70 12.98 -21.41
CA GLU A 90 -10.30 13.73 -22.52
C GLU A 90 -9.75 13.30 -23.88
N ARG A 91 -8.45 13.04 -23.96
CA ARG A 91 -7.81 12.61 -25.20
C ARG A 91 -8.26 11.22 -25.62
N VAL A 92 -8.30 10.25 -24.70
CA VAL A 92 -8.83 8.90 -25.00
C VAL A 92 -10.29 8.97 -25.42
N ALA A 93 -11.11 9.79 -24.76
CA ALA A 93 -12.52 9.92 -25.10
C ALA A 93 -12.79 10.52 -26.49
N ARG A 94 -11.90 11.43 -26.94
CA ARG A 94 -12.01 12.06 -28.26
C ARG A 94 -11.41 11.20 -29.37
N ASP A 95 -10.20 10.69 -29.13
CA ASP A 95 -9.40 10.02 -30.16
C ASP A 95 -9.72 8.51 -30.22
N MET A 96 -10.38 7.97 -29.20
CA MET A 96 -10.72 6.54 -29.04
C MET A 96 -9.50 5.62 -29.12
N ASP A 97 -8.32 6.16 -28.80
CA ASP A 97 -7.04 5.47 -28.83
C ASP A 97 -6.47 5.36 -27.42
N MET A 98 -5.83 4.24 -27.13
CA MET A 98 -5.24 3.97 -25.82
C MET A 98 -3.98 4.80 -25.63
N ILE A 99 -3.87 5.46 -24.47
CA ILE A 99 -2.64 6.12 -24.05
C ILE A 99 -1.94 5.25 -23.02
N TYR A 100 -0.66 4.99 -23.23
CA TYR A 100 0.20 4.30 -22.29
C TYR A 100 1.36 5.19 -21.87
N ILE A 101 1.55 5.34 -20.56
CA ILE A 101 2.68 6.02 -19.95
C ILE A 101 3.54 4.95 -19.31
N GLU A 102 4.68 4.65 -19.96
CA GLU A 102 5.55 3.53 -19.57
C GLU A 102 6.22 3.76 -18.22
N LYS A 103 6.78 4.94 -17.98
CA LYS A 103 7.52 5.25 -16.74
C LYS A 103 7.27 6.69 -16.32
N ALA A 104 6.26 6.88 -15.47
CA ALA A 104 6.09 8.13 -14.73
C ALA A 104 6.96 8.06 -13.47
N ASP A 105 7.82 9.04 -13.26
CA ASP A 105 8.62 9.22 -12.05
C ASP A 105 8.17 10.52 -11.39
N LEU A 106 7.61 10.41 -10.18
CA LEU A 106 7.07 11.53 -9.42
C LEU A 106 7.72 11.60 -8.04
N GLN A 107 7.95 12.81 -7.56
CA GLN A 107 8.55 13.06 -6.26
C GLN A 107 7.44 13.37 -5.24
N PHE A 108 7.52 12.73 -4.08
CA PHE A 108 6.69 13.06 -2.94
C PHE A 108 7.27 14.25 -2.20
N THR A 109 6.42 15.19 -1.83
CA THR A 109 6.78 16.34 -0.99
C THR A 109 6.15 16.20 0.39
N ALA A 110 6.92 16.54 1.43
CA ALA A 110 6.41 16.66 2.79
C ALA A 110 5.35 17.78 2.83
N GLY A 111 4.20 17.51 3.44
CA GLY A 111 3.15 18.52 3.66
C GLY A 111 2.15 18.73 2.50
N ALA A 112 2.37 18.20 1.31
CA ALA A 112 1.48 18.42 0.15
C ALA A 112 0.14 17.63 0.19
N GLY A 113 -0.22 17.00 1.30
CA GLY A 113 -1.45 16.19 1.39
C GLY A 113 -1.84 15.68 2.77
N GLY A 114 -1.25 16.25 3.83
CA GLY A 114 -1.69 16.03 5.20
C GLY A 114 -2.89 16.94 5.47
N ASP A 115 -4.01 16.36 5.90
CA ASP A 115 -5.14 17.14 6.38
C ASP A 115 -4.65 18.07 7.50
N GLU A 116 -4.88 19.37 7.35
CA GLU A 116 -4.52 20.43 8.30
C GLU A 116 -5.31 20.28 9.62
N GLU A 117 -5.02 19.26 10.42
CA GLU A 117 -5.45 19.19 11.82
C GLU A 117 -4.22 19.21 12.74
N GLY A 118 -3.72 20.41 13.03
CA GLY A 118 -3.00 20.66 14.29
C GLY A 118 -1.58 21.25 14.25
N GLY A 119 -1.09 21.78 13.14
CA GLY A 119 0.23 22.44 13.09
C GLY A 119 0.12 23.97 13.03
N GLU A 120 0.60 24.67 14.05
CA GLU A 120 0.79 26.13 14.00
C GLU A 120 1.65 26.50 12.77
N GLY A 121 1.23 27.56 12.08
CA GLY A 121 1.85 28.05 10.85
C GLY A 121 3.37 28.20 10.97
N GLY A 122 4.08 27.29 10.31
CA GLY A 122 5.51 27.35 10.08
C GLY A 122 5.81 28.06 8.77
N ASP A 123 6.48 29.20 8.89
CA ASP A 123 7.06 30.04 7.84
C ASP A 123 7.73 29.24 6.70
N GLY A 124 7.26 29.44 5.47
CA GLY A 124 8.04 29.36 4.21
C GLY A 124 9.03 28.22 3.99
N GLY A 125 8.83 27.04 4.58
CA GLY A 125 9.74 25.90 4.46
C GLY A 125 9.80 25.40 3.02
N GLU A 126 11.01 25.22 2.48
CA GLU A 126 11.23 24.56 1.20
C GLU A 126 10.53 23.21 1.19
N GLU A 127 9.75 22.90 0.15
CA GLU A 127 9.09 21.60 0.00
C GLU A 127 10.17 20.50 -0.02
N GLU A 128 10.36 19.84 1.13
CA GLU A 128 11.36 18.79 1.23
C GLU A 128 10.87 17.56 0.47
N THR A 129 11.68 17.11 -0.48
CA THR A 129 11.43 15.87 -1.22
C THR A 129 11.73 14.68 -0.29
N VAL A 130 10.69 13.91 0.02
CA VAL A 130 10.78 12.77 0.97
C VAL A 130 10.97 11.43 0.29
N GLY A 131 10.74 11.36 -1.03
CA GLY A 131 10.94 10.14 -1.83
C GLY A 131 10.43 10.29 -3.25
N SER A 132 10.51 9.22 -4.04
CA SER A 132 9.93 9.17 -5.38
C SER A 132 9.17 7.87 -5.61
N VAL A 133 8.24 7.90 -6.58
CA VAL A 133 7.48 6.73 -7.02
C VAL A 133 7.56 6.61 -8.53
N GLN A 134 7.89 5.39 -8.97
CA GLN A 134 7.83 5.01 -10.37
C GLN A 134 6.60 4.13 -10.60
N PHE A 135 5.79 4.49 -11.61
CA PHE A 135 4.61 3.72 -11.98
C PHE A 135 4.30 3.86 -13.47
N GLU A 136 3.44 2.97 -13.95
CA GLU A 136 2.97 2.95 -15.33
C GLU A 136 1.45 3.20 -15.34
N MET A 137 0.95 3.92 -16.35
CA MET A 137 -0.48 4.23 -16.47
C MET A 137 -1.02 3.83 -17.85
N TRP A 138 -2.22 3.26 -17.86
CA TRP A 138 -2.98 3.01 -19.08
C TRP A 138 -4.31 3.76 -19.02
N PHE A 139 -4.55 4.59 -20.04
CA PHE A 139 -5.84 5.21 -20.28
C PHE A 139 -6.45 4.55 -21.52
N MET A 140 -7.63 3.99 -21.39
CA MET A 140 -8.31 3.28 -22.47
C MET A 140 -9.83 3.43 -22.34
N THR A 141 -10.55 3.14 -23.42
CA THR A 141 -12.00 3.15 -23.40
C THR A 141 -12.53 1.99 -22.55
N GLN A 142 -13.76 2.13 -22.02
CA GLN A 142 -14.37 1.05 -21.23
C GLN A 142 -14.53 -0.25 -22.06
N SER A 143 -14.74 -0.13 -23.38
CA SER A 143 -14.85 -1.28 -24.28
C SER A 143 -13.54 -2.06 -24.35
N GLU A 144 -12.40 -1.38 -24.46
CA GLU A 144 -11.07 -2.02 -24.46
C GLU A 144 -10.74 -2.61 -23.09
N ALA A 145 -11.05 -1.90 -22.01
CA ALA A 145 -10.83 -2.39 -20.64
C ALA A 145 -11.62 -3.68 -20.37
N ASN A 146 -12.86 -3.78 -20.87
CA ASN A 146 -13.67 -4.99 -20.72
C ASN A 146 -13.07 -6.21 -21.43
N GLN A 147 -12.33 -6.00 -22.51
CA GLN A 147 -11.63 -7.08 -23.23
C GLN A 147 -10.35 -7.51 -22.50
N LYS A 148 -9.68 -6.55 -21.85
CA LYS A 148 -8.48 -6.74 -21.04
C LYS A 148 -8.84 -6.99 -19.57
N ARG A 149 -9.49 -8.12 -19.31
CA ARG A 149 -9.96 -8.46 -17.96
C ARG A 149 -8.77 -8.48 -16.99
N ASN A 150 -8.85 -7.66 -15.95
CA ASN A 150 -7.85 -7.58 -14.90
C ASN A 150 -8.52 -7.38 -13.53
N GLY A 151 -8.06 -8.10 -12.52
CA GLY A 151 -8.44 -7.91 -11.12
C GLY A 151 -7.73 -6.71 -10.48
N LYS A 152 -8.16 -6.32 -9.27
CA LYS A 152 -7.52 -5.25 -8.50
C LYS A 152 -6.26 -5.78 -7.81
N GLY A 153 -5.29 -4.91 -7.57
CA GLY A 153 -4.03 -5.31 -6.94
C GLY A 153 -3.37 -6.43 -7.74
N ARG A 154 -3.37 -7.64 -7.17
CA ARG A 154 -2.85 -8.87 -7.80
C ARG A 154 -3.92 -9.97 -7.92
N GLU A 155 -5.19 -9.61 -7.80
CA GLU A 155 -6.31 -10.54 -7.97
C GLU A 155 -6.42 -11.02 -9.42
N ASP A 156 -6.92 -12.25 -9.59
CA ASP A 156 -7.26 -12.77 -10.91
C ASP A 156 -8.45 -12.02 -11.52
N PRO A 157 -8.48 -11.83 -12.84
CA PRO A 157 -7.44 -12.18 -13.82
C PRO A 157 -6.22 -11.24 -13.78
N ASN A 158 -5.02 -11.74 -14.07
CA ASN A 158 -3.78 -10.96 -14.02
C ASN A 158 -3.04 -11.03 -15.37
N ASP A 159 -3.70 -10.53 -16.42
CA ASP A 159 -3.27 -10.78 -17.81
C ASP A 159 -2.65 -9.55 -18.48
N PHE A 160 -3.03 -8.32 -18.10
CA PHE A 160 -2.62 -7.10 -18.81
C PHE A 160 -2.35 -5.89 -17.89
N PRO A 161 -1.08 -5.54 -17.61
CA PRO A 161 0.10 -6.40 -17.72
C PRO A 161 0.06 -7.49 -16.63
N GLN A 162 0.77 -8.59 -16.86
CA GLN A 162 0.97 -9.60 -15.83
C GLN A 162 1.86 -9.04 -14.71
N LEU A 163 1.34 -8.97 -13.49
CA LEU A 163 2.08 -8.53 -12.32
C LEU A 163 2.78 -9.70 -11.65
N VAL A 164 4.10 -9.60 -11.49
CA VAL A 164 4.90 -10.58 -10.75
C VAL A 164 4.88 -10.23 -9.27
N THR A 165 4.64 -11.22 -8.40
CA THR A 165 4.74 -11.02 -6.95
C THR A 165 6.17 -10.66 -6.56
N PRO A 166 6.41 -9.52 -5.89
CA PRO A 166 7.75 -9.17 -5.46
C PRO A 166 8.20 -10.07 -4.32
N ALA A 167 9.47 -10.46 -4.32
CA ALA A 167 10.05 -11.30 -3.28
C ALA A 167 10.36 -10.55 -1.98
N GLU A 168 10.58 -9.23 -2.08
CA GLU A 168 10.97 -8.37 -0.96
C GLU A 168 9.75 -7.85 -0.17
N GLY A 169 9.96 -7.64 1.13
CA GLY A 169 9.01 -6.99 2.03
C GLY A 169 7.73 -7.78 2.33
N ARG A 170 7.73 -9.10 2.05
CA ARG A 170 6.58 -9.99 2.23
C ARG A 170 6.96 -11.35 2.83
N GLY A 171 8.23 -11.53 3.22
CA GLY A 171 8.70 -12.78 3.83
C GLY A 171 8.25 -12.90 5.29
N TRP A 172 8.12 -14.15 5.78
CA TRP A 172 7.86 -14.40 7.21
C TRP A 172 8.90 -13.74 8.13
N GLY A 173 10.15 -13.61 7.68
CA GLY A 173 11.20 -12.90 8.42
C GLY A 173 10.97 -11.38 8.52
N ASP A 174 10.33 -10.76 7.53
CA ASP A 174 10.03 -9.32 7.53
C ASP A 174 8.79 -9.04 8.39
N VAL A 175 7.77 -9.90 8.30
CA VAL A 175 6.56 -9.83 9.14
C VAL A 175 6.90 -10.06 10.62
N LEU A 176 7.75 -11.05 10.93
CA LEU A 176 8.23 -11.29 12.30
C LEU A 176 9.26 -10.25 12.76
N GLY A 177 9.93 -9.55 11.83
CA GLY A 177 10.81 -8.43 12.15
C GLY A 177 10.05 -7.21 12.66
N GLY A 178 8.86 -6.93 12.11
CA GLY A 178 7.95 -5.88 12.58
C GLY A 178 7.25 -6.24 13.90
N PHE A 179 6.99 -7.53 14.13
CA PHE A 179 6.69 -8.07 15.46
C PHE A 179 7.98 -8.27 16.25
N SER A 180 8.61 -7.17 16.64
CA SER A 180 9.60 -7.17 17.72
C SER A 180 8.93 -7.56 19.06
N LEU A 181 8.50 -8.81 19.18
CA LEU A 181 8.53 -9.55 20.43
C LEU A 181 10.01 -9.65 20.79
N SER A 182 10.55 -8.56 21.35
CA SER A 182 11.63 -8.69 22.31
C SER A 182 11.05 -9.51 23.45
N LEU A 183 11.06 -10.83 23.29
CA LEU A 183 11.03 -11.71 24.43
C LEU A 183 12.16 -11.17 25.30
N PRO A 184 11.87 -10.64 26.50
CA PRO A 184 12.92 -10.14 27.38
C PRO A 184 13.98 -11.22 27.46
N ASP A 185 15.26 -10.86 27.62
CA ASP A 185 16.29 -11.88 27.78
C ASP A 185 15.99 -12.69 29.04
N LEU A 186 15.22 -13.75 28.82
CA LEU A 186 14.62 -14.63 29.79
C LEU A 186 15.70 -15.65 30.12
N GLY A 187 16.87 -15.16 30.53
CA GLY A 187 18.08 -15.96 30.75
C GLY A 187 17.80 -17.12 31.71
N LEU A 188 17.02 -16.87 32.76
CA LEU A 188 16.58 -17.92 33.69
C LEU A 188 15.33 -18.68 33.18
N MET A 189 14.40 -17.99 32.52
CA MET A 189 13.12 -18.59 32.10
C MET A 189 13.25 -19.51 30.87
N LYS A 190 14.30 -19.41 30.05
CA LYS A 190 14.61 -20.38 28.98
C LYS A 190 14.80 -21.82 29.51
N LYS A 191 15.27 -21.98 30.75
CA LYS A 191 15.42 -23.29 31.41
C LYS A 191 14.19 -23.70 32.23
N VAL A 192 13.42 -22.71 32.71
CA VAL A 192 12.26 -22.95 33.58
C VAL A 192 10.99 -23.22 32.76
N ILE A 193 10.78 -22.55 31.62
CA ILE A 193 9.62 -22.77 30.74
C ILE A 193 9.48 -24.23 30.29
N PRO A 194 10.53 -24.92 29.77
CA PRO A 194 10.39 -26.33 29.41
C PRO A 194 10.11 -27.21 30.64
N LEU A 195 10.62 -26.84 31.83
CA LEU A 195 10.34 -27.55 33.08
C LEU A 195 8.89 -27.39 33.53
N ILE A 196 8.32 -26.18 33.40
CA ILE A 196 6.90 -25.91 33.70
C ILE A 196 5.98 -26.61 32.70
N LEU A 197 6.31 -26.58 31.41
CA LEU A 197 5.53 -27.29 30.40
C LEU A 197 5.59 -28.81 30.60
N PHE A 198 6.76 -29.33 30.98
CA PHE A 198 6.92 -30.74 31.32
C PHE A 198 6.12 -31.13 32.58
N THR A 199 6.15 -30.32 33.65
CA THR A 199 5.37 -30.60 34.86
C THR A 199 3.87 -30.51 34.61
N LEU A 200 3.40 -29.53 33.84
CA LEU A 200 1.99 -29.45 33.42
C LEU A 200 1.58 -30.65 32.58
N LEU A 201 2.42 -31.09 31.64
CA LEU A 201 2.19 -32.30 30.85
C LEU A 201 2.09 -33.54 31.75
N CYS A 202 3.00 -33.69 32.72
CA CYS A 202 2.97 -34.78 33.69
C CYS A 202 1.71 -34.75 34.58
N LEU A 203 1.28 -33.57 35.03
CA LEU A 203 0.05 -33.44 35.81
C LEU A 203 -1.20 -33.80 35.00
N VAL A 204 -1.24 -33.43 33.71
CA VAL A 204 -2.32 -33.85 32.80
C VAL A 204 -2.31 -35.36 32.59
N LEU A 205 -1.14 -35.98 32.42
CA LEU A 205 -1.01 -37.43 32.26
C LEU A 205 -1.39 -38.19 33.55
N LEU A 206 -0.98 -37.71 34.72
CA LEU A 206 -1.34 -38.30 36.02
C LEU A 206 -2.85 -38.23 36.27
N ARG A 207 -3.50 -37.13 35.89
CA ARG A 207 -4.96 -36.99 35.92
C ARG A 207 -5.63 -37.97 34.96
N PHE A 208 -5.09 -38.18 33.77
CA PHE A 208 -5.62 -39.15 32.80
C PHE A 208 -5.52 -40.60 33.27
N ILE A 209 -4.50 -40.93 34.08
CA ILE A 209 -4.27 -42.26 34.65
C ILE A 209 -5.07 -42.44 35.97
N GLY A 210 -5.76 -41.39 36.45
CA GLY A 210 -6.59 -41.44 37.65
C GLY A 210 -5.79 -41.46 38.97
N LEU A 211 -4.52 -41.05 38.92
CA LEU A 211 -3.64 -40.97 40.09
C LEU A 211 -3.69 -39.60 40.80
N LEU A 212 -4.51 -38.67 40.30
CA LEU A 212 -4.67 -37.30 40.79
C LEU A 212 -6.12 -36.85 40.75
#